data_AF-A0A8H7K791-F1
#
_entry.id   AF-A0A8H7K791-F1
#
_cell.length_a   1.000
_cell.length_b   1.000
_cell.length_c   1.000
_cell.angle_alpha   90.00
_cell.angle_beta   90.00
_cell.angle_gamma   90.00
#
_symmetry.space_group_name_H-M   'P 1'
#
loop_
_entity.id
_entity.type
_entity.pdbx_description
1 polymer ?
#
loop_
_entity_poly.entity_id
_entity_poly.type
_entity_poly.pdbx_seq_one_letter_code
_entity_poly.pdbx_strand_id
1 'polypeptide(L)'
;MAASSYTASNLLTQVQGQTMYVPPLDSLYSRWIQGVNPLVEKIRPLVEELLVRYVPQKEDLSHARASAYCLFAATYVFPPSISKSGGMDFRFNGLPRWYPDCDLPRLQFVVIYAIFLFFWDDNMDREEGSSDRELTYDINLGTQYRSEAKAYVNWHLGFEAKGCPEPDYRNPQLEMFGMAAKILRRMADKDTLRRFRDEVFLYVDSCQREQEDRLSGKFPSAQSYWETRLGTSSVYTFCAFSP
;
A
#
# COMPACT_ATOMS: atom_id res chain seq x y z
N MET A 1 -28.79 -26.03 -9.22
CA MET A 1 -27.45 -26.25 -9.80
C MET A 1 -26.45 -26.24 -8.66
N ALA A 2 -25.78 -27.36 -8.40
CA ALA A 2 -24.80 -27.45 -7.32
C ALA A 2 -23.57 -26.62 -7.71
N ALA A 3 -23.22 -25.63 -6.90
CA ALA A 3 -21.97 -24.90 -7.05
C ALA A 3 -20.83 -25.90 -6.83
N SER A 4 -20.06 -26.23 -7.85
CA SER A 4 -18.85 -27.02 -7.67
C SER A 4 -17.89 -26.21 -6.81
N SER A 5 -17.63 -26.65 -5.59
CA SER A 5 -16.63 -26.01 -4.74
C SER A 5 -15.25 -26.35 -5.31
N TYR A 6 -14.69 -25.44 -6.12
CA TYR A 6 -13.29 -25.53 -6.53
C TYR A 6 -12.41 -25.34 -5.29
N THR A 7 -11.54 -26.32 -5.02
CA THR A 7 -10.50 -26.18 -3.99
C THR A 7 -9.22 -25.62 -4.61
N ALA A 8 -8.38 -25.01 -3.78
CA ALA A 8 -7.05 -24.50 -4.13
C ALA A 8 -6.24 -25.48 -4.96
N SER A 9 -6.14 -26.71 -4.45
CA SER A 9 -5.35 -27.78 -5.03
C SER A 9 -5.87 -28.19 -6.40
N ASN A 10 -7.20 -28.26 -6.58
CA ASN A 10 -7.80 -28.66 -7.85
C ASN A 10 -7.54 -27.65 -8.97
N LEU A 11 -7.66 -26.35 -8.66
CA LEU A 11 -7.34 -25.30 -9.61
C LEU A 11 -5.86 -25.29 -9.93
N LEU A 12 -4.99 -25.38 -8.91
CA LEU A 12 -3.54 -25.40 -9.10
C LEU A 12 -3.12 -26.53 -10.05
N THR A 13 -3.64 -27.74 -9.87
CA THR A 13 -3.35 -28.87 -10.77
C THR A 13 -3.80 -28.62 -12.21
N GLN A 14 -4.84 -27.82 -12.44
CA GLN A 14 -5.33 -27.51 -13.80
C GLN A 14 -4.48 -26.48 -14.53
N VAL A 15 -3.96 -25.47 -13.82
CA VAL A 15 -3.14 -24.40 -14.41
C VAL A 15 -1.63 -24.71 -14.38
N GLN A 16 -1.17 -25.58 -13.47
CA GLN A 16 0.24 -25.91 -13.35
C GLN A 16 0.76 -26.56 -14.64
N GLY A 17 1.85 -26.01 -15.17
CA GLY A 17 2.45 -26.47 -16.44
C GLY A 17 1.77 -25.92 -17.70
N GLN A 18 0.71 -25.12 -17.57
CA GLN A 18 0.12 -24.42 -18.71
C GLN A 18 0.83 -23.08 -18.99
N THR A 19 0.90 -22.70 -20.26
CA THR A 19 1.43 -21.41 -20.69
C THR A 19 0.30 -20.38 -20.76
N MET A 20 0.38 -19.34 -19.94
CA MET A 20 -0.51 -18.18 -20.02
C MET A 20 0.08 -17.13 -20.97
N TYR A 21 -0.67 -16.73 -21.99
CA TYR A 21 -0.30 -15.61 -22.85
C TYR A 21 -0.94 -14.32 -22.34
N VAL A 22 -0.11 -13.40 -21.85
CA VAL A 22 -0.54 -12.04 -21.48
C VAL A 22 -0.23 -11.11 -22.66
N PRO A 23 -1.22 -10.48 -23.29
CA PRO A 23 -0.97 -9.58 -24.41
C PRO A 23 -0.21 -8.32 -23.93
N PRO A 24 0.57 -7.66 -24.81
CA PRO A 24 1.22 -6.39 -24.48
C PRO A 24 0.19 -5.35 -24.02
N LEU A 25 0.35 -4.84 -22.80
CA LEU A 25 -0.59 -3.89 -22.20
C LEU A 25 -0.30 -2.43 -22.59
N ASP A 26 0.82 -2.14 -23.25
CA ASP A 26 1.28 -0.78 -23.56
C ASP A 26 0.24 0.03 -24.36
N SER A 27 -0.46 -0.65 -25.28
CA SER A 27 -1.50 -0.03 -26.10
C SER A 27 -2.67 0.52 -25.28
N LEU A 28 -2.99 -0.10 -24.13
CA LEU A 28 -4.07 0.33 -23.23
C LEU A 28 -3.78 1.70 -22.61
N TYR A 29 -2.51 2.01 -22.40
CA TYR A 29 -2.05 3.22 -21.72
C TYR A 29 -1.51 4.29 -22.67
N SER A 30 -1.50 4.02 -23.98
CA SER A 30 -0.95 4.93 -25.01
C SER A 30 -1.56 6.33 -25.03
N ARG A 31 -2.80 6.47 -24.52
CA ARG A 31 -3.54 7.74 -24.47
C ARG A 31 -3.46 8.45 -23.11
N TRP A 32 -2.85 7.82 -22.12
CA TRP A 32 -2.74 8.41 -20.78
C TRP A 32 -1.62 9.44 -20.81
N ILE A 33 -1.81 10.54 -20.07
CA ILE A 33 -0.76 11.56 -19.95
C ILE A 33 0.48 10.88 -19.34
N GLN A 34 1.67 11.22 -19.85
CA GLN A 34 2.95 10.65 -19.42
C GLN A 34 3.87 11.77 -18.93
N GLY A 35 4.80 11.42 -18.02
CA GLY A 35 5.66 12.39 -17.33
C GLY A 35 6.16 11.92 -15.96
N VAL A 36 6.98 12.76 -15.35
CA VAL A 36 7.49 12.67 -13.98
C VAL A 36 7.28 14.04 -13.33
N ASN A 37 6.74 14.07 -12.10
CA ASN A 37 6.60 15.29 -11.33
C ASN A 37 8.00 15.92 -11.16
N PRO A 38 8.18 17.21 -11.53
CA PRO A 38 9.49 17.87 -11.50
C PRO A 38 10.09 17.97 -10.10
N LEU A 39 9.30 17.72 -9.06
CA LEU A 39 9.71 17.75 -7.66
C LEU A 39 10.24 16.39 -7.16
N VAL A 40 10.29 15.35 -7.98
CA VAL A 40 10.74 13.99 -7.57
C VAL A 40 12.12 14.00 -6.91
N GLU A 41 13.06 14.79 -7.43
CA GLU A 41 14.42 14.87 -6.86
C GLU A 41 14.45 15.53 -5.49
N LYS A 42 13.46 16.38 -5.17
CA LYS A 42 13.32 16.98 -3.84
C LYS A 42 12.76 15.99 -2.81
N ILE A 43 12.11 14.93 -3.25
CA ILE A 43 11.52 13.89 -2.38
C ILE A 43 12.51 12.75 -2.11
N ARG A 44 13.47 12.52 -3.00
CA ARG A 44 14.45 11.44 -2.87
C ARG A 44 15.17 11.40 -1.51
N PRO A 45 15.63 12.52 -0.93
CA PRO A 45 16.27 12.49 0.39
C PRO A 45 15.30 12.08 1.51
N LEU A 46 14.04 12.51 1.44
CA LEU A 46 13.01 12.14 2.42
C LEU A 46 12.74 10.63 2.37
N VAL A 47 12.62 10.05 1.17
CA VAL A 47 12.43 8.59 1.05
C VAL A 47 13.61 7.84 1.63
N GLU A 48 14.83 8.25 1.31
CA GLU A 48 16.03 7.61 1.85
C GLU A 48 16.07 7.67 3.38
N GLU A 49 15.72 8.81 3.98
CA GLU A 49 15.62 8.96 5.44
C GLU A 49 14.60 7.99 6.05
N LEU A 50 13.40 7.88 5.45
CA LEU A 50 12.36 6.98 5.93
C LEU A 50 12.78 5.52 5.83
N LEU A 51 13.40 5.12 4.72
CA LEU A 51 13.85 3.75 4.53
C LEU A 51 14.96 3.39 5.53
N VAL A 52 15.96 4.25 5.71
CA VAL A 52 17.03 4.01 6.69
C VAL A 52 16.49 3.94 8.12
N ARG A 53 15.46 4.73 8.44
CA ARG A 53 14.90 4.78 9.79
C ARG A 53 13.99 3.61 10.13
N TYR A 54 13.14 3.19 9.19
CA TYR A 54 12.08 2.21 9.46
C TYR A 54 12.34 0.82 8.87
N VAL A 55 13.44 0.64 8.13
CA VAL A 55 13.88 -0.68 7.62
C VAL A 55 15.13 -1.12 8.39
N PRO A 56 14.98 -1.98 9.41
CA PRO A 56 16.07 -2.29 10.33
C PRO A 56 17.12 -3.23 9.72
N GLN A 57 16.74 -4.10 8.78
CA GLN A 57 17.65 -5.07 8.16
C GLN A 57 18.22 -4.56 6.84
N LYS A 58 19.49 -4.88 6.59
CA LYS A 58 20.24 -4.36 5.43
C LYS A 58 19.74 -4.98 4.12
N GLU A 59 19.35 -6.24 4.15
CA GLU A 59 18.79 -7.01 3.05
C GLU A 59 17.43 -6.41 2.66
N ASP A 60 16.55 -6.19 3.63
CA ASP A 60 15.26 -5.51 3.45
C ASP A 60 15.44 -4.07 2.93
N LEU A 61 16.48 -3.36 3.38
CA LEU A 61 16.76 -2.00 2.92
C LEU A 61 17.17 -1.98 1.44
N SER A 62 17.90 -3.00 0.98
CA SER A 62 18.25 -3.13 -0.44
C SER A 62 17.01 -3.39 -1.30
N HIS A 63 16.10 -4.24 -0.85
CA HIS A 63 14.80 -4.47 -1.49
C HIS A 63 13.91 -3.22 -1.45
N ALA A 64 13.87 -2.51 -0.33
CA ALA A 64 13.08 -1.30 -0.19
C ALA A 64 13.59 -0.15 -1.08
N ARG A 65 14.92 0.01 -1.21
CA ARG A 65 15.50 0.96 -2.17
C ARG A 65 15.19 0.55 -3.61
N ALA A 66 15.19 -0.75 -3.90
CA ALA A 66 14.79 -1.32 -5.18
C ALA A 66 13.32 -1.03 -5.53
N SER A 67 12.43 -0.93 -4.54
CA SER A 67 11.00 -0.59 -4.75
C SER A 67 10.74 0.81 -5.30
N ALA A 68 11.76 1.69 -5.35
CA ALA A 68 11.70 2.99 -6.01
C ALA A 68 10.46 3.85 -5.64
N TYR A 69 10.09 3.91 -4.36
CA TYR A 69 8.88 4.59 -3.85
C TYR A 69 8.72 6.05 -4.32
N CYS A 70 9.82 6.77 -4.56
CA CYS A 70 9.79 8.11 -5.17
C CYS A 70 9.07 8.10 -6.53
N LEU A 71 9.40 7.12 -7.38
CA LEU A 71 8.84 7.00 -8.71
C LEU A 71 7.39 6.51 -8.66
N PHE A 72 7.03 5.63 -7.72
CA PHE A 72 5.65 5.19 -7.51
C PHE A 72 4.69 6.38 -7.34
N ALA A 73 5.04 7.36 -6.50
CA ALA A 73 4.19 8.52 -6.27
C ALA A 73 4.32 9.62 -7.33
N ALA A 74 5.51 9.81 -7.90
CA ALA A 74 5.85 11.00 -8.68
C ALA A 74 5.74 10.83 -10.21
N THR A 75 5.10 9.80 -10.74
CA THR A 75 5.08 9.57 -12.20
C THR A 75 3.66 9.40 -12.74
N TYR A 76 3.48 9.45 -14.09
CA TYR A 76 2.21 9.51 -14.85
C TYR A 76 1.60 8.26 -15.59
N VAL A 77 2.32 7.46 -16.42
CA VAL A 77 2.27 5.98 -16.74
C VAL A 77 3.42 5.68 -17.74
N PHE A 78 4.14 4.52 -17.63
CA PHE A 78 5.42 4.07 -18.26
C PHE A 78 6.41 5.12 -18.83
N PRO A 79 7.69 5.22 -18.42
CA PRO A 79 8.70 5.80 -19.30
C PRO A 79 9.11 4.78 -20.38
N PRO A 80 9.25 5.16 -21.66
CA PRO A 80 10.03 4.37 -22.60
C PRO A 80 11.47 4.35 -22.09
N SER A 81 12.03 3.16 -21.91
CA SER A 81 13.41 2.85 -21.49
C SER A 81 14.32 4.06 -21.23
N ILE A 82 14.59 4.39 -19.96
CA ILE A 82 15.76 5.21 -19.62
C ILE A 82 16.96 4.26 -19.60
N SER A 83 17.51 3.99 -20.78
CA SER A 83 18.89 3.50 -20.87
C SER A 83 19.82 4.70 -20.95
N LYS A 84 20.70 4.82 -19.96
CA LYS A 84 22.06 5.42 -19.98
C LYS A 84 22.36 6.09 -18.64
N SER A 85 22.69 5.28 -17.64
CA SER A 85 23.81 5.52 -16.70
C SER A 85 23.76 4.52 -15.53
N GLY A 86 24.35 3.33 -15.72
CA GLY A 86 25.08 2.59 -14.68
C GLY A 86 24.41 2.21 -13.35
N GLY A 87 23.10 2.34 -13.18
CA GLY A 87 22.36 1.89 -11.99
C GLY A 87 21.22 0.94 -12.36
N MET A 88 20.95 -0.05 -11.51
CA MET A 88 19.97 -1.13 -11.70
C MET A 88 18.66 -0.69 -12.39
N ASP A 89 18.33 -1.46 -13.44
CA ASP A 89 17.14 -1.34 -14.30
C ASP A 89 15.90 -1.87 -13.56
N PHE A 90 15.17 -1.00 -12.84
CA PHE A 90 13.86 -1.36 -12.27
C PHE A 90 12.76 -1.18 -13.31
N ARG A 91 12.40 -2.27 -13.97
CA ARG A 91 11.22 -2.37 -14.83
C ARG A 91 9.95 -2.53 -13.99
N PHE A 92 9.47 -1.45 -13.39
CA PHE A 92 8.09 -1.41 -12.87
C PHE A 92 7.11 -1.22 -14.02
N ASN A 93 6.97 -2.28 -14.79
CA ASN A 93 6.05 -2.38 -15.92
C ASN A 93 4.64 -2.70 -15.39
N GLY A 94 3.80 -1.70 -15.09
CA GLY A 94 2.36 -1.94 -14.92
C GLY A 94 1.57 -1.21 -13.82
N LEU A 95 2.12 -0.23 -13.09
CA LEU A 95 1.35 0.50 -12.07
C LEU A 95 0.77 1.84 -12.60
N PRO A 96 -0.52 2.12 -12.37
CA PRO A 96 -1.11 3.47 -12.47
C PRO A 96 -0.49 4.42 -11.45
N ARG A 97 -0.63 5.70 -11.72
CA ARG A 97 0.39 6.72 -11.49
C ARG A 97 -0.33 8.05 -11.24
N TRP A 98 -0.27 8.54 -10.01
CA TRP A 98 -1.45 9.17 -9.40
C TRP A 98 -1.38 10.70 -9.25
N TYR A 99 -0.20 11.31 -9.05
CA TYR A 99 -0.07 12.72 -8.60
C TYR A 99 0.96 13.58 -9.36
N PRO A 100 0.73 13.77 -10.65
CA PRO A 100 1.72 14.35 -11.53
C PRO A 100 2.07 15.82 -11.30
N ASP A 101 1.04 16.64 -11.06
CA ASP A 101 1.14 18.11 -11.00
C ASP A 101 0.90 18.62 -9.59
N CYS A 102 0.98 17.73 -8.60
CA CYS A 102 0.79 18.11 -7.21
C CYS A 102 2.01 18.90 -6.69
N ASP A 103 1.75 19.82 -5.77
CA ASP A 103 2.79 20.56 -5.07
C ASP A 103 3.57 19.67 -4.10
N LEU A 104 4.68 20.20 -3.60
CA LEU A 104 5.61 19.44 -2.76
C LEU A 104 4.94 18.82 -1.51
N PRO A 105 4.08 19.53 -0.74
CA PRO A 105 3.44 18.93 0.42
C PRO A 105 2.54 17.74 0.07
N ARG A 106 1.78 17.82 -1.04
CA ARG A 106 0.96 16.71 -1.51
C ARG A 106 1.82 15.53 -1.92
N LEU A 107 2.91 15.78 -2.65
CA LEU A 107 3.83 14.72 -3.07
C LEU A 107 4.51 14.04 -1.87
N GLN A 108 4.91 14.81 -0.85
CA GLN A 108 5.45 14.29 0.41
C GLN A 108 4.44 13.39 1.12
N PHE A 109 3.19 13.85 1.25
CA PHE A 109 2.12 13.05 1.85
C PHE A 109 1.94 11.71 1.12
N VAL A 110 1.77 11.73 -0.20
CA VAL A 110 1.54 10.51 -1.01
C VAL A 110 2.68 9.53 -0.86
N VAL A 111 3.94 10.00 -0.89
CA VAL A 111 5.11 9.14 -0.74
C VAL A 111 5.21 8.54 0.65
N ILE A 112 5.08 9.34 1.70
CA ILE A 112 5.15 8.84 3.09
C ILE A 112 4.03 7.83 3.33
N TYR A 113 2.81 8.14 2.88
CA TYR A 113 1.65 7.27 3.05
C TYR A 113 1.77 5.97 2.25
N ALA A 114 2.27 6.02 1.00
CA ALA A 114 2.52 4.82 0.22
C ALA A 114 3.55 3.91 0.89
N ILE A 115 4.67 4.48 1.35
CA ILE A 115 5.70 3.72 2.08
C ILE A 115 5.11 3.07 3.34
N PHE A 116 4.35 3.85 4.13
CA PHE A 116 3.63 3.34 5.29
C PHE A 116 2.73 2.16 4.91
N LEU A 117 1.92 2.30 3.86
CA LEU A 117 0.98 1.28 3.43
C LEU A 117 1.70 -0.02 3.05
N PHE A 118 2.76 0.05 2.23
CA PHE A 118 3.55 -1.13 1.85
C PHE A 118 4.14 -1.84 3.07
N PHE A 119 4.76 -1.10 3.99
CA PHE A 119 5.33 -1.72 5.20
C PHE A 119 4.26 -2.27 6.14
N TRP A 120 3.11 -1.59 6.22
CA TRP A 120 2.02 -2.04 7.06
C TRP A 120 1.43 -3.36 6.53
N ASP A 121 1.28 -3.47 5.21
CA ASP A 121 0.82 -4.65 4.47
C ASP A 121 1.83 -5.80 4.58
N ASP A 122 3.12 -5.55 4.30
CA ASP A 122 4.19 -6.56 4.42
C ASP A 122 4.25 -7.15 5.83
N ASN A 123 4.10 -6.33 6.88
CA ASN A 123 4.09 -6.84 8.26
C ASN A 123 2.92 -7.79 8.53
N MET A 124 1.76 -7.58 7.89
CA MET A 124 0.61 -8.48 8.00
C MET A 124 0.84 -9.82 7.28
N ASP A 125 1.70 -9.83 6.26
CA ASP A 125 1.89 -10.96 5.34
C ASP A 125 3.24 -11.69 5.49
N ARG A 126 4.10 -11.27 6.42
CA ARG A 126 5.40 -11.93 6.67
C ARG A 126 5.23 -13.40 7.06
N GLU A 127 5.73 -14.30 6.20
CA GLU A 127 5.79 -15.75 6.45
C GLU A 127 7.11 -16.13 7.17
N GLU A 128 7.12 -17.35 7.74
CA GLU A 128 8.13 -18.03 8.59
C GLU A 128 9.60 -17.53 8.49
N GLY A 129 10.26 -17.33 9.65
CA GLY A 129 11.72 -17.12 9.77
C GLY A 129 12.19 -15.74 10.25
N SER A 130 11.27 -14.80 10.50
CA SER A 130 11.57 -13.55 11.22
C SER A 130 11.33 -13.75 12.73
N SER A 131 12.08 -13.05 13.57
CA SER A 131 12.05 -13.22 15.04
C SER A 131 10.79 -12.68 15.73
N ASP A 132 9.82 -12.17 14.96
CA ASP A 132 8.57 -11.59 15.45
C ASP A 132 7.42 -12.59 15.42
N ARG A 133 6.44 -12.40 16.31
CA ARG A 133 5.21 -13.21 16.36
C ARG A 133 4.46 -13.07 15.03
N GLU A 134 4.18 -14.21 14.41
CA GLU A 134 3.66 -14.31 13.05
C GLU A 134 2.22 -13.78 12.96
N LEU A 135 2.06 -12.50 12.56
CA LEU A 135 0.75 -11.88 12.35
C LEU A 135 -0.06 -12.64 11.31
N THR A 136 0.61 -13.16 10.28
CA THR A 136 0.04 -13.94 9.16
C THR A 136 -0.85 -15.09 9.64
N TYR A 137 -0.43 -15.80 10.68
CA TYR A 137 -1.10 -17.02 11.17
C TYR A 137 -1.92 -16.84 12.45
N ASP A 138 -1.82 -15.68 13.11
CA ASP A 138 -2.55 -15.38 14.35
C ASP A 138 -3.59 -14.28 14.14
N ILE A 139 -4.86 -14.68 14.03
CA ILE A 139 -5.98 -13.77 13.84
C ILE A 139 -6.15 -12.77 14.99
N ASN A 140 -5.80 -13.15 16.23
CA ASN A 140 -5.93 -12.28 17.40
C ASN A 140 -4.87 -11.21 17.39
N LEU A 141 -3.61 -11.58 17.11
CA LEU A 141 -2.53 -10.61 16.96
C LEU A 141 -2.76 -9.69 15.77
N GLY A 142 -3.22 -10.22 14.63
CA GLY A 142 -3.63 -9.42 13.48
C GLY A 142 -4.75 -8.44 13.83
N THR A 143 -5.76 -8.87 14.59
CA THR A 143 -6.87 -8.01 15.03
C THR A 143 -6.36 -6.88 15.93
N GLN A 144 -5.45 -7.18 16.84
CA GLN A 144 -4.82 -6.17 17.68
C GLN A 144 -4.01 -5.17 16.85
N TYR A 145 -3.20 -5.65 15.90
CA TYR A 145 -2.42 -4.80 14.98
C TYR A 145 -3.30 -3.86 14.16
N ARG A 146 -4.44 -4.35 13.63
CA ARG A 146 -5.43 -3.53 12.93
C ARG A 146 -6.11 -2.51 13.84
N SER A 147 -6.43 -2.89 15.07
CA SER A 147 -7.07 -2.00 16.05
C SER A 147 -6.15 -0.84 16.45
N GLU A 148 -4.85 -1.10 16.64
CA GLU A 148 -3.82 -0.10 16.90
C GLU A 148 -3.71 0.88 15.73
N ALA A 149 -3.66 0.36 14.50
CA ALA A 149 -3.60 1.20 13.31
C ALA A 149 -4.82 2.11 13.17
N LYS A 150 -6.04 1.58 13.39
CA LYS A 150 -7.27 2.37 13.33
C LYS A 150 -7.33 3.47 14.40
N ALA A 151 -6.96 3.14 15.64
CA ALA A 151 -6.92 4.11 16.74
C ALA A 151 -5.90 5.22 16.44
N TYR A 152 -4.71 4.85 15.99
CA TYR A 152 -3.64 5.79 15.63
C TYR A 152 -4.06 6.71 14.48
N VAL A 153 -4.70 6.15 13.44
CA VAL A 153 -5.26 6.90 12.32
C VAL A 153 -6.31 7.90 12.78
N ASN A 154 -7.27 7.47 13.60
CA ASN A 154 -8.34 8.34 14.10
C ASN A 154 -7.80 9.50 14.94
N TRP A 155 -6.81 9.22 15.80
CA TRP A 155 -6.16 10.22 16.64
C TRP A 155 -5.37 11.24 15.82
N HIS A 156 -4.51 10.79 14.90
CA HIS A 156 -3.66 11.69 14.12
C HIS A 156 -4.43 12.58 13.15
N LEU A 157 -5.57 12.10 12.64
CA LEU A 157 -6.51 12.90 11.83
C LEU A 157 -7.43 13.81 12.68
N GLY A 158 -7.30 13.76 14.01
CA GLY A 158 -7.96 14.65 14.96
C GLY A 158 -9.46 14.38 15.11
N PHE A 159 -9.89 13.12 15.03
CA PHE A 159 -11.27 12.71 15.28
C PHE A 159 -11.53 12.29 16.73
N GLU A 160 -10.47 12.17 17.54
CA GLU A 160 -10.58 11.96 18.97
C GLU A 160 -10.95 13.23 19.73
N ALA A 161 -11.47 13.06 20.95
CA ALA A 161 -11.80 14.18 21.81
C ALA A 161 -10.54 14.96 22.22
N LYS A 162 -10.71 16.26 22.46
CA LYS A 162 -9.61 17.13 22.88
C LYS A 162 -9.06 16.65 24.23
N GLY A 163 -7.74 16.42 24.29
CA GLY A 163 -7.06 15.95 25.50
C GLY A 163 -6.94 14.43 25.61
N CYS A 164 -7.48 13.66 24.67
CA CYS A 164 -7.18 12.24 24.57
C CYS A 164 -5.67 12.02 24.33
N PRO A 165 -5.00 11.16 25.11
CA PRO A 165 -3.60 10.82 24.86
C PRO A 165 -3.44 10.13 23.51
N GLU A 166 -2.25 10.23 22.92
CA GLU A 166 -1.91 9.46 21.72
C GLU A 166 -1.99 7.97 22.04
N PRO A 167 -2.62 7.14 21.17
CA PRO A 167 -2.72 5.70 21.41
C PRO A 167 -1.34 5.04 21.43
N ASP A 168 -1.14 4.09 22.34
CA ASP A 168 0.02 3.21 22.33
C ASP A 168 0.00 2.34 21.07
N TYR A 169 1.18 2.05 20.53
CA TYR A 169 1.36 1.20 19.36
C TYR A 169 2.60 0.31 19.51
N ARG A 170 2.53 -0.91 18.96
CA ARG A 170 3.69 -1.82 18.89
C ARG A 170 4.47 -1.69 17.60
N ASN A 171 3.78 -1.27 16.52
CA ASN A 171 4.35 -1.14 15.20
C ASN A 171 4.97 0.26 14.99
N PRO A 172 6.31 0.41 15.02
CA PRO A 172 6.95 1.73 14.87
C PRO A 172 6.70 2.36 13.48
N GLN A 173 6.33 1.58 12.46
CA GLN A 173 5.97 2.11 11.15
C GLN A 173 4.72 3.00 11.19
N LEU A 174 3.87 2.92 12.23
CA LEU A 174 2.75 3.85 12.41
C LEU A 174 3.22 5.31 12.54
N GLU A 175 4.45 5.57 12.98
CA GLU A 175 5.01 6.92 12.99
C GLU A 175 5.02 7.57 11.59
N MET A 176 5.20 6.77 10.53
CA MET A 176 5.11 7.25 9.15
C MET A 176 3.71 7.76 8.82
N PHE A 177 2.67 7.06 9.30
CA PHE A 177 1.31 7.58 9.20
C PHE A 177 1.17 8.91 9.96
N GLY A 178 1.70 9.02 11.17
CA GLY A 178 1.66 10.27 11.95
C GLY A 178 2.35 11.44 11.21
N MET A 179 3.46 11.19 10.51
CA MET A 179 4.11 12.17 9.64
C MET A 179 3.23 12.56 8.46
N ALA A 180 2.64 11.59 7.75
CA ALA A 180 1.73 11.85 6.64
C ALA A 180 0.49 12.64 7.09
N ALA A 181 -0.14 12.26 8.20
CA ALA A 181 -1.33 12.90 8.74
C ALA A 181 -1.10 14.37 9.13
N LYS A 182 0.09 14.71 9.65
CA LYS A 182 0.48 16.11 9.94
C LYS A 182 0.48 16.97 8.68
N ILE A 183 0.95 16.44 7.56
CA ILE A 183 0.94 17.15 6.28
C ILE A 183 -0.50 17.23 5.77
N LEU A 184 -1.22 16.11 5.77
CA LEU A 184 -2.60 16.03 5.29
C LEU A 184 -3.53 17.03 6.00
N ARG A 185 -3.43 17.14 7.33
CA ARG A 185 -4.24 18.08 8.13
C ARG A 185 -4.02 19.55 7.82
N ARG A 186 -2.90 19.90 7.17
CA ARG A 186 -2.63 21.27 6.72
C ARG A 186 -3.24 21.56 5.35
N MET A 187 -3.55 20.52 4.58
CA MET A 187 -4.00 20.62 3.18
C MET A 187 -5.49 20.31 2.99
N ALA A 188 -6.08 19.54 3.89
CA ALA A 188 -7.43 18.99 3.74
C ALA A 188 -8.41 19.56 4.79
N ASP A 189 -9.66 19.72 4.38
CA ASP A 189 -10.76 20.03 5.31
C ASP A 189 -11.23 18.79 6.10
N LYS A 190 -12.14 19.00 7.05
CA LYS A 190 -12.58 17.94 7.95
C LYS A 190 -13.34 16.81 7.24
N ASP A 191 -14.01 17.12 6.13
CA ASP A 191 -14.79 16.15 5.37
C ASP A 191 -13.89 15.27 4.50
N THR A 192 -12.86 15.86 3.89
CA THR A 192 -11.79 15.15 3.18
C THR A 192 -11.02 14.23 4.13
N LEU A 193 -10.68 14.72 5.32
CA LEU A 193 -10.04 13.90 6.35
C LEU A 193 -10.94 12.73 6.80
N ARG A 194 -12.27 12.94 6.83
CA ARG A 194 -13.23 11.88 7.21
C ARG A 194 -13.30 10.82 6.13
N ARG A 195 -13.42 11.23 4.87
CA ARG A 195 -13.40 10.32 3.72
C ARG A 195 -12.12 9.49 3.69
N PHE A 196 -10.96 10.15 3.83
CA PHE A 196 -9.68 9.45 3.88
C PHE A 196 -9.62 8.44 5.03
N ARG A 197 -10.06 8.81 6.24
CA ARG A 197 -10.13 7.88 7.38
C ARG A 197 -11.00 6.66 7.05
N ASP A 198 -12.19 6.89 6.52
CA ASP A 198 -13.15 5.84 6.25
C ASP A 198 -12.62 4.86 5.19
N GLU A 199 -11.90 5.36 4.18
CA GLU A 199 -11.20 4.50 3.19
C GLU A 199 -10.03 3.71 3.81
N VAL A 200 -9.26 4.31 4.72
CA VAL A 200 -8.21 3.58 5.46
C VAL A 200 -8.82 2.47 6.31
N PHE A 201 -9.97 2.74 6.96
CA PHE A 201 -10.65 1.74 7.77
C PHE A 201 -11.20 0.61 6.91
N LEU A 202 -11.77 0.94 5.74
CA LEU A 202 -12.21 -0.06 4.77
C LEU A 202 -11.05 -0.94 4.29
N TYR A 203 -9.88 -0.36 3.98
CA TYR A 203 -8.68 -1.12 3.65
C TYR A 203 -8.31 -2.09 4.78
N VAL A 204 -8.18 -1.59 6.01
CA VAL A 204 -7.81 -2.40 7.19
C VAL A 204 -8.81 -3.55 7.44
N ASP A 205 -10.12 -3.29 7.31
CA ASP A 205 -11.16 -4.32 7.45
C ASP A 205 -11.17 -5.33 6.30
N SER A 206 -10.73 -4.91 5.11
CA SER A 206 -10.60 -5.80 3.97
C SER A 206 -9.40 -6.73 4.13
N CYS A 207 -8.28 -6.25 4.69
CA CYS A 207 -7.13 -7.09 5.05
C CYS A 207 -7.50 -8.13 6.11
N GLN A 208 -8.42 -7.82 7.03
CA GLN A 208 -8.95 -8.82 7.97
C GLN A 208 -9.67 -9.96 7.23
N ARG A 209 -10.59 -9.61 6.31
CA ARG A 209 -11.32 -10.61 5.52
C ARG A 209 -10.37 -11.47 4.69
N GLU A 210 -9.34 -10.85 4.10
CA GLU A 210 -8.31 -11.56 3.35
C GLU A 210 -7.53 -12.55 4.23
N GLN A 211 -7.17 -12.15 5.46
CA GLN A 211 -6.54 -13.04 6.43
C GLN A 211 -7.46 -14.20 6.82
N GLU A 212 -8.74 -13.93 7.12
CA GLU A 212 -9.73 -14.96 7.45
C GLU A 212 -9.93 -15.96 6.32
N ASP A 213 -10.05 -15.48 5.07
CA ASP A 213 -10.17 -16.31 3.87
C ASP A 213 -8.93 -17.22 3.72
N ARG A 214 -7.72 -16.64 3.86
CA ARG A 214 -6.44 -17.37 3.82
C ARG A 214 -6.37 -18.47 4.88
N LEU A 215 -6.68 -18.14 6.14
CA LEU A 215 -6.66 -19.10 7.26
C LEU A 215 -7.76 -20.16 7.14
N SER A 216 -8.88 -19.86 6.50
CA SER A 216 -9.95 -20.83 6.25
C SER A 216 -9.61 -21.85 5.16
N GLY A 217 -8.58 -21.59 4.35
CA GLY A 217 -8.19 -22.41 3.20
C GLY A 217 -9.20 -22.38 2.05
N LYS A 218 -10.16 -21.45 2.06
CA LYS A 218 -11.19 -21.33 1.04
C LYS A 218 -10.76 -20.35 -0.04
N PHE A 219 -11.11 -20.67 -1.28
CA PHE A 219 -11.03 -19.70 -2.37
C PHE A 219 -12.26 -18.80 -2.37
N PRO A 220 -12.09 -17.46 -2.42
CA PRO A 220 -13.21 -16.55 -2.53
C PRO A 220 -13.93 -16.75 -3.88
N SER A 221 -15.24 -16.53 -3.89
CA SER A 221 -15.97 -16.40 -5.16
C SER A 221 -15.44 -15.19 -5.94
N ALA A 222 -15.65 -15.13 -7.26
CA ALA A 222 -15.22 -13.97 -8.05
C ALA A 222 -15.80 -12.65 -7.51
N GLN A 223 -17.05 -12.66 -7.03
CA GLN A 223 -17.68 -11.51 -6.40
C GLN A 223 -16.99 -11.14 -5.07
N SER A 224 -16.80 -12.13 -4.18
CA SER A 224 -16.12 -11.91 -2.89
C SER A 224 -14.69 -11.41 -3.09
N TYR A 225 -13.99 -11.93 -4.09
CA TYR A 225 -12.66 -11.46 -4.47
C TYR A 225 -12.70 -9.98 -4.87
N TRP A 226 -13.63 -9.57 -5.74
CA TRP A 226 -13.72 -8.16 -6.15
C TRP A 226 -14.09 -7.23 -4.99
N GLU A 227 -15.02 -7.64 -4.12
CA GLU A 227 -15.41 -6.87 -2.94
C GLU A 227 -14.26 -6.69 -1.95
N THR A 228 -13.47 -7.75 -1.70
CA THR A 228 -12.27 -7.66 -0.87
C THR A 228 -11.18 -6.86 -1.57
N ARG A 229 -10.93 -7.10 -2.87
CA ARG A 229 -9.85 -6.47 -3.62
C ARG A 229 -10.04 -4.97 -3.80
N LEU A 230 -11.27 -4.50 -4.00
CA LEU A 230 -11.54 -3.06 -4.06
C LEU A 230 -11.13 -2.36 -2.76
N GLY A 231 -11.32 -3.02 -1.61
CA GLY A 231 -10.83 -2.53 -0.32
C GLY A 231 -9.32 -2.70 -0.13
N THR A 232 -8.76 -3.88 -0.38
CA THR A 232 -7.31 -4.14 -0.17
C THR A 232 -6.41 -3.49 -1.20
N SER A 233 -6.95 -3.03 -2.34
CA SER A 233 -6.19 -2.25 -3.32
C SER A 233 -5.77 -0.88 -2.79
N SER A 234 -6.44 -0.37 -1.74
CA SER A 234 -6.26 0.97 -1.17
C SER A 234 -6.47 2.14 -2.14
N VAL A 235 -6.86 1.90 -3.40
CA VAL A 235 -6.93 2.93 -4.46
C VAL A 235 -7.75 4.15 -4.02
N TYR A 236 -8.85 3.92 -3.30
CA TYR A 236 -9.72 4.99 -2.83
C TYR A 236 -9.10 5.86 -1.72
N THR A 237 -8.13 5.35 -0.95
CA THR A 237 -7.36 6.17 0.01
C THR A 237 -6.55 7.24 -0.73
N PHE A 238 -5.97 6.86 -1.89
CA PHE A 238 -5.33 7.82 -2.78
C PHE A 238 -6.37 8.71 -3.45
N CYS A 239 -7.48 8.19 -3.98
CA CYS A 239 -8.50 9.04 -4.62
C CYS A 239 -9.19 10.02 -3.66
N ALA A 240 -9.28 9.73 -2.37
CA ALA A 240 -9.89 10.60 -1.36
C ALA A 240 -9.22 11.99 -1.28
N PHE A 241 -8.01 12.10 -1.83
CA PHE A 241 -7.19 13.30 -1.86
C PHE A 241 -7.00 13.90 -3.26
N SER A 242 -7.52 13.24 -4.30
CA SER A 242 -7.50 13.79 -5.64
C SER A 242 -8.45 15.01 -5.68
N PRO A 243 -8.01 16.16 -6.23
CA PRO A 243 -8.84 17.37 -6.32
C PRO A 243 -10.12 17.17 -7.12
#